data_AF-A0A7X5AW63-F1
#
_entry.id   AF-A0A7X5AW63-F1
#
_cell.length_a   1.000
_cell.length_b   1.000
_cell.length_c   1.000
_cell.angle_alpha   90.00
_cell.angle_beta   90.00
_cell.angle_gamma   90.00
#
_symmetry.space_group_name_H-M   'P 1'
#
loop_
_entity.id
_entity.type
_entity.pdbx_description
1 polymer ?
#
loop_
_entity_poly.entity_id
_entity_poly.type
_entity_poly.pdbx_seq_one_letter_code
_entity_poly.pdbx_strand_id
1 'polypeptide(L)'
;IKVMMPLNDSGDEILLSNKKEHIFGIKCPGIMGQHYEDVIIKLKERFFQANDFHIIDWSEIMDKTKVSHGARAFTRVFNTHRSSEVQHIQITNIFFADDSGQLVKFNHEISISRDQVVSEMSEGATHDLS
;
A
#
# COMPACT_ATOMS: atom_id res chain seq x y z
N ILE A 1 0.42 -8.42 20.90
CA ILE A 1 -0.13 -8.59 19.53
C ILE A 1 0.82 -7.91 18.56
N LYS A 2 1.15 -8.54 17.42
CA LYS A 2 1.96 -7.93 16.37
C LYS A 2 1.16 -7.98 15.07
N VAL A 3 1.24 -6.92 14.27
CA VAL A 3 0.73 -6.89 12.90
C VAL A 3 1.94 -6.96 11.99
N MET A 4 2.04 -8.06 11.27
CA MET A 4 3.09 -8.32 10.28
C MET A 4 2.50 -8.21 8.88
N MET A 5 3.34 -7.87 7.92
CA MET A 5 2.99 -7.90 6.50
C MET A 5 4.08 -8.67 5.76
N PRO A 6 3.74 -9.63 4.89
CA PRO A 6 4.71 -10.24 3.98
C PRO A 6 5.38 -9.17 3.12
N LEU A 7 6.69 -9.23 3.00
CA LEU A 7 7.51 -8.33 2.17
C LEU A 7 7.70 -8.90 0.76
N ASN A 8 7.85 -10.22 0.64
CA ASN A 8 8.12 -10.94 -0.59
C ASN A 8 7.62 -12.40 -0.50
N ASP A 9 7.72 -13.13 -1.61
CA ASP A 9 7.27 -14.52 -1.73
C ASP A 9 8.21 -15.52 -1.03
N SER A 10 9.38 -15.05 -0.60
CA SER A 10 10.34 -15.83 0.19
C SER A 10 9.94 -15.95 1.67
N GLY A 11 8.86 -15.27 2.08
CA GLY A 11 8.32 -15.32 3.44
C GLY A 11 8.92 -14.29 4.40
N ASP A 12 9.71 -13.32 3.89
CA ASP A 12 10.18 -12.22 4.73
C ASP A 12 8.98 -11.38 5.19
N GLU A 13 8.99 -10.94 6.45
CA GLU A 13 7.90 -10.14 7.01
C GLU A 13 8.41 -8.80 7.57
N ILE A 14 7.54 -7.79 7.49
CA ILE A 14 7.75 -6.48 8.09
C ILE A 14 6.75 -6.27 9.22
N LEU A 15 7.24 -5.83 10.37
CA LEU A 15 6.41 -5.38 11.48
C LEU A 15 5.80 -4.02 11.15
N LEU A 16 4.47 -3.94 11.07
CA LEU A 16 3.73 -2.70 10.88
C LEU A 16 3.33 -2.06 12.21
N SER A 17 2.89 -2.87 13.17
CA SER A 17 2.54 -2.42 14.51
C SER A 17 2.69 -3.52 15.55
N ASN A 18 2.84 -3.12 16.81
CA ASN A 18 2.89 -4.03 17.93
C ASN A 18 2.18 -3.44 19.15
N LYS A 19 1.44 -4.27 19.87
CA LYS A 19 0.89 -3.99 21.19
C LYS A 19 1.61 -4.85 22.22
N LYS A 20 2.20 -4.21 23.21
CA LYS A 20 2.76 -4.85 24.42
C LYS A 20 2.08 -4.21 25.62
N GLU A 21 1.29 -5.00 26.36
CA GLU A 21 0.47 -4.51 27.48
C GLU A 21 -0.41 -3.32 27.06
N HIS A 22 -0.18 -2.14 27.64
CA HIS A 22 -0.89 -0.89 27.37
C HIS A 22 -0.19 0.00 26.33
N ILE A 23 0.97 -0.41 25.82
CA ILE A 23 1.75 0.36 24.84
C ILE A 23 1.44 -0.15 23.44
N PHE A 24 0.98 0.76 22.58
CA PHE A 24 0.84 0.54 21.15
C PHE A 24 1.98 1.24 20.40
N GLY A 25 2.75 0.49 19.63
CA GLY A 25 3.80 0.99 18.77
C GLY A 25 3.41 0.80 17.30
N ILE A 26 3.44 1.88 16.53
CA ILE A 26 3.35 1.82 15.08
C ILE A 26 4.75 2.01 14.48
N LYS A 27 5.07 1.27 13.42
CA LYS A 27 6.35 1.34 12.72
C LYS A 27 6.23 2.21 11.47
N CYS A 28 7.36 2.76 11.01
CA CYS A 28 7.39 3.70 9.89
C CYS A 28 6.65 3.20 8.63
N PRO A 29 6.77 1.92 8.20
CA PRO A 29 5.97 1.41 7.08
C PRO A 29 4.46 1.43 7.35
N GLY A 30 4.03 1.15 8.58
CA GLY A 30 2.62 1.24 8.97
C GLY A 30 2.10 2.67 8.94
N ILE A 31 2.90 3.64 9.42
CA ILE A 31 2.56 5.07 9.35
C ILE A 31 2.42 5.52 7.89
N MET A 32 3.36 5.15 7.03
CA MET A 32 3.31 5.52 5.61
C MET A 32 2.17 4.84 4.85
N GLY A 33 1.87 3.58 5.17
CA GLY A 33 0.72 2.88 4.58
C GLY A 33 -0.61 3.56 4.91
N GLN A 34 -0.79 3.96 6.17
CA GLN A 34 -1.96 4.75 6.60
C GLN A 34 -1.98 6.14 5.94
N HIS A 35 -0.82 6.78 5.76
CA HIS A 35 -0.74 8.09 5.11
C HIS A 35 -1.30 8.06 3.68
N TYR A 36 -0.97 7.04 2.88
CA TYR A 36 -1.53 6.89 1.53
C TYR A 36 -3.05 6.61 1.55
N GLU A 37 -3.54 5.87 2.54
CA GLU A 37 -4.97 5.65 2.75
C GLU A 37 -5.69 6.98 2.98
N ASP A 38 -5.19 7.81 3.91
CA ASP A 38 -5.74 9.12 4.24
C ASP A 38 -5.75 10.07 3.02
N VAL A 39 -4.71 10.03 2.18
CA VAL A 39 -4.63 10.83 0.95
C VAL A 39 -5.78 10.48 0.01
N ILE A 40 -6.01 9.20 -0.25
CA ILE A 40 -7.06 8.80 -1.18
C ILE A 40 -8.46 9.04 -0.59
N ILE A 41 -8.67 8.90 0.72
CA ILE A 41 -9.95 9.27 1.36
C ILE A 41 -10.27 10.74 1.04
N LYS A 42 -9.32 11.64 1.26
CA LYS A 42 -9.47 13.07 0.94
C LYS A 42 -9.66 13.34 -0.56
N LEU A 43 -8.95 12.60 -1.41
CA LEU A 43 -9.11 12.72 -2.86
C LEU A 43 -10.50 12.27 -3.30
N LYS A 44 -11.06 11.21 -2.70
CA LYS A 44 -12.43 10.76 -2.99
C LYS A 44 -13.49 11.72 -2.48
N GLU A 45 -13.30 12.34 -1.31
CA GLU A 45 -14.19 13.41 -0.83
C GLU A 45 -14.25 14.59 -1.83
N ARG A 46 -13.11 14.94 -2.45
CA ARG A 46 -13.01 16.06 -3.39
C ARG A 46 -13.41 15.70 -4.83
N PHE A 47 -13.02 14.52 -5.28
CA PHE A 47 -13.18 14.02 -6.64
C PHE A 47 -14.00 12.73 -6.62
N PHE A 48 -15.23 12.81 -6.11
CA PHE A 48 -16.09 11.65 -5.88
C PHE A 48 -16.34 10.77 -7.12
N GLN A 49 -16.34 11.36 -8.31
CA GLN A 49 -16.53 10.65 -9.59
C GLN A 49 -15.26 9.93 -10.09
N ALA A 50 -14.08 10.29 -9.58
CA ALA A 50 -12.81 9.71 -10.03
C ALA A 50 -12.63 8.32 -9.41
N ASN A 51 -12.38 7.31 -10.23
CA ASN A 51 -12.23 5.92 -9.78
C ASN A 51 -10.77 5.43 -9.82
N ASP A 52 -9.91 6.20 -10.47
CA ASP A 52 -8.51 5.91 -10.71
C ASP A 52 -7.66 7.00 -10.07
N PHE A 53 -6.71 6.58 -9.25
CA PHE A 53 -5.81 7.51 -8.56
C PHE A 53 -4.36 7.10 -8.77
N HIS A 54 -3.51 8.09 -9.06
CA HIS A 54 -2.07 7.92 -9.13
C HIS A 54 -1.40 8.89 -8.16
N ILE A 55 -0.74 8.34 -7.15
CA ILE A 55 0.07 9.09 -6.20
C ILE A 55 1.51 9.07 -6.68
N ILE A 56 2.10 10.25 -6.85
CA ILE A 56 3.53 10.43 -7.11
C ILE A 56 4.15 11.04 -5.84
N ASP A 57 4.91 10.23 -5.12
CA ASP A 57 5.55 10.59 -3.85
C ASP A 57 7.04 10.86 -4.07
N TRP A 58 7.44 12.10 -3.81
CA TRP A 58 8.83 12.53 -3.85
C TRP A 58 9.40 12.51 -2.44
N SER A 59 10.46 11.72 -2.26
CA SER A 59 11.04 11.46 -0.95
C SER A 59 12.58 11.47 -1.01
N GLU A 60 13.22 11.75 0.13
CA GLU A 60 14.67 11.59 0.24
C GLU A 60 15.08 10.11 0.11
N ILE A 61 16.24 9.85 -0.49
CA ILE A 61 16.75 8.48 -0.65
C ILE A 61 16.94 7.75 0.69
N MET A 62 17.20 8.50 1.76
CA MET A 62 17.34 7.97 3.13
C MET A 62 16.02 7.39 3.65
N ASP A 63 14.90 7.90 3.17
CA ASP A 63 13.55 7.46 3.53
C ASP A 63 13.03 6.30 2.66
N LYS A 64 13.83 5.86 1.68
CA LYS A 64 13.43 4.85 0.69
C LYS A 64 12.76 3.63 1.28
N THR A 65 13.36 3.00 2.29
CA THR A 65 12.82 1.76 2.90
C THR A 65 11.46 2.03 3.55
N LYS A 66 11.32 3.13 4.29
CA LYS A 66 10.07 3.53 4.95
C LYS A 66 8.98 3.78 3.91
N VAL A 67 9.30 4.49 2.84
CA VAL A 67 8.36 4.90 1.79
C VAL A 67 7.95 3.70 0.93
N SER A 68 8.90 2.91 0.42
CA SER A 68 8.59 1.75 -0.42
C SER A 68 7.85 0.66 0.35
N HIS A 69 8.22 0.39 1.60
CA HIS A 69 7.47 -0.55 2.43
C HIS A 69 6.11 0.01 2.85
N GLY A 70 6.00 1.34 2.97
CA GLY A 70 4.73 2.03 3.18
C GLY A 70 3.75 1.85 2.02
N ALA A 71 4.22 1.99 0.78
CA ALA A 71 3.40 1.76 -0.41
C ALA A 71 2.88 0.31 -0.45
N ARG A 72 3.74 -0.66 -0.11
CA ARG A 72 3.34 -2.08 0.03
C ARG A 72 2.34 -2.29 1.17
N ALA A 73 2.56 -1.65 2.33
CA ALA A 73 1.64 -1.72 3.46
C ALA A 73 0.27 -1.14 3.11
N PHE A 74 0.24 -0.03 2.38
CA PHE A 74 -0.99 0.51 1.82
C PHE A 74 -1.71 -0.54 0.97
N THR A 75 -1.06 -1.07 -0.07
CA THR A 75 -1.64 -2.07 -0.98
C THR A 75 -2.14 -3.33 -0.27
N ARG A 76 -1.35 -3.88 0.65
CA ARG A 76 -1.61 -5.20 1.24
C ARG A 76 -2.47 -5.16 2.50
N VAL A 77 -2.48 -4.05 3.23
CA VAL A 77 -3.08 -3.98 4.58
C VAL A 77 -4.11 -2.87 4.71
N PHE A 78 -3.83 -1.65 4.25
CA PHE A 78 -4.72 -0.50 4.49
C PHE A 78 -5.77 -0.30 3.41
N ASN A 79 -5.43 -0.53 2.14
CA ASN A 79 -6.36 -0.47 1.00
C ASN A 79 -7.42 -1.59 1.02
N THR A 80 -7.53 -2.32 2.13
CA THR A 80 -8.47 -3.43 2.36
C THR A 80 -9.90 -2.96 2.65
N HIS A 81 -10.12 -1.66 2.87
CA HIS A 81 -11.43 -1.11 3.22
C HIS A 81 -11.80 0.05 2.29
N ARG A 82 -12.09 -0.25 1.03
CA ARG A 82 -12.55 0.76 0.08
C ARG A 82 -13.91 0.44 -0.52
N SER A 83 -14.79 1.43 -0.33
CA SER A 83 -15.92 1.80 -1.17
C SER A 83 -15.89 1.12 -2.53
N SER A 84 -17.04 0.60 -2.96
CA SER A 84 -17.29 0.02 -4.30
C SER A 84 -16.85 0.92 -5.48
N GLU A 85 -16.36 2.13 -5.23
CA GLU A 85 -16.13 3.18 -6.21
C GLU A 85 -14.65 3.49 -6.51
N VAL A 86 -13.66 2.93 -5.79
CA VAL A 86 -12.25 3.04 -6.22
C VAL A 86 -11.87 1.77 -6.97
N GLN A 87 -11.51 1.92 -8.25
CA GLN A 87 -11.17 0.80 -9.13
C GLN A 87 -9.66 0.56 -9.20
N HIS A 88 -8.86 1.63 -9.25
CA HIS A 88 -7.43 1.53 -9.48
C HIS A 88 -6.64 2.55 -8.66
N ILE A 89 -5.54 2.09 -8.06
CA ILE A 89 -4.62 2.96 -7.32
C ILE A 89 -3.17 2.62 -7.66
N GLN A 90 -2.40 3.61 -8.09
CA GLN A 90 -0.97 3.50 -8.35
C GLN A 90 -0.18 4.40 -7.42
N ILE A 91 0.98 3.90 -6.97
CA ILE A 91 1.93 4.69 -6.19
C ILE A 91 3.30 4.62 -6.86
N THR A 92 3.86 5.79 -7.14
CA THR A 92 5.20 5.94 -7.68
C THR A 92 6.05 6.68 -6.68
N ASN A 93 7.12 6.05 -6.21
CA ASN A 93 8.07 6.68 -5.30
C ASN A 93 9.30 7.14 -6.08
N ILE A 94 9.55 8.45 -6.02
CA ILE A 94 10.70 9.11 -6.65
C ILE A 94 11.65 9.54 -5.54
N PHE A 95 12.92 9.12 -5.65
CA PHE A 95 13.93 9.40 -4.64
C PHE A 95 15.04 10.31 -5.15
N PHE A 96 15.30 11.38 -4.40
CA PHE A 96 16.41 12.31 -4.62
C PHE A 96 17.46 12.17 -3.51
N ALA A 97 18.72 12.48 -3.82
CA ALA A 97 19.84 12.31 -2.89
C ALA A 97 20.47 13.64 -2.42
N ASP A 98 20.04 14.76 -2.98
CA ASP A 98 20.56 16.08 -2.65
C ASP A 98 19.47 17.16 -2.72
N ASP A 99 19.78 18.32 -2.14
CA ASP A 99 18.90 19.50 -2.16
C ASP A 99 18.75 20.10 -3.57
N SER A 100 19.59 19.68 -4.53
CA SER A 100 19.45 20.07 -5.94
C SER A 100 18.35 19.28 -6.66
N GLY A 101 17.78 18.27 -5.99
CA GLY A 101 16.72 17.42 -6.54
C GLY A 101 17.24 16.42 -7.57
N GLN A 102 18.53 16.07 -7.54
CA GLN A 102 19.06 15.08 -8.46
C GLN A 102 18.35 13.73 -8.21
N LEU A 103 17.66 13.26 -9.25
CA LEU A 103 16.93 11.99 -9.19
C LEU A 103 17.93 10.83 -9.20
N VAL A 104 17.86 10.02 -8.15
CA VAL A 104 18.80 8.90 -7.95
C VAL A 104 18.11 7.55 -8.05
N LYS A 105 16.81 7.47 -7.72
CA LYS A 105 16.08 6.22 -7.87
C LYS A 105 14.60 6.44 -8.18
N PHE A 106 14.07 5.54 -9.00
CA PHE A 106 12.65 5.39 -9.28
C PHE A 106 12.19 4.00 -8.81
N ASN A 107 11.19 3.95 -7.93
CA ASN A 107 10.48 2.72 -7.58
C ASN A 107 9.02 2.88 -7.98
N HIS A 108 8.53 1.95 -8.78
CA HIS A 108 7.13 1.88 -9.16
C HIS A 108 6.48 0.70 -8.44
N GLU A 109 5.53 0.97 -7.56
CA GLU A 109 4.75 -0.07 -6.88
C GLU A 109 3.32 -0.03 -7.45
N ILE A 110 2.93 -1.12 -8.10
CA ILE A 110 1.61 -1.27 -8.72
C ILE A 110 0.69 -1.95 -7.72
N SER A 111 -0.47 -1.35 -7.45
CA SER A 111 -1.53 -2.02 -6.70
C SER A 111 -2.74 -2.29 -7.58
N ILE A 112 -2.83 -3.55 -8.01
CA ILE A 112 -4.02 -4.40 -8.24
C ILE A 112 -5.35 -3.67 -8.53
N SER A 113 -5.86 -3.87 -9.77
CA SER A 113 -7.26 -3.63 -10.12
C SER A 113 -8.16 -4.69 -9.49
N ARG A 114 -9.43 -4.36 -9.23
CA ARG A 114 -10.41 -5.34 -8.74
C ARG A 114 -10.53 -6.61 -9.61
N ASP A 115 -10.17 -6.52 -10.89
CA ASP A 115 -10.32 -7.63 -11.83
C ASP A 115 -9.39 -8.81 -11.52
N GLN A 116 -8.34 -8.62 -10.72
CA GLN A 116 -7.43 -9.71 -10.34
C GLN A 116 -7.88 -10.49 -9.09
N VAL A 117 -8.81 -9.96 -8.28
CA VAL A 117 -9.29 -10.67 -7.08
C VAL A 117 -10.45 -11.61 -7.41
N VAL A 118 -11.22 -11.33 -8.47
CA VAL A 118 -12.38 -12.15 -8.85
C VAL A 118 -11.96 -13.42 -9.61
N SER A 119 -10.86 -13.41 -10.34
CA SER A 119 -10.40 -14.59 -11.11
C SER A 119 -9.91 -15.74 -10.24
N GLU A 120 -9.33 -15.45 -9.06
CA GLU A 120 -8.84 -16.50 -8.14
C GLU A 120 -9.98 -17.16 -7.33
N MET A 121 -11.16 -16.54 -7.26
CA MET A 121 -12.31 -17.09 -6.55
C MET A 121 -13.23 -17.95 -7.45
N SER A 122 -13.09 -17.89 -8.77
CA SER A 122 -13.94 -18.67 -9.69
C SER A 122 -13.45 -20.08 -10.00
N GLU A 123 -12.18 -20.42 -9.74
CA GLU A 123 -11.65 -21.76 -10.04
C GLU A 123 -11.84 -22.79 -8.91
N GLY A 124 -12.31 -22.38 -7.73
CA GLY A 124 -12.45 -23.26 -6.55
C GLY A 124 -13.85 -23.80 -6.25
N ALA A 125 -14.89 -23.44 -7.03
CA ALA A 125 -16.28 -23.68 -6.65
C ALA A 125 -17.05 -24.70 -7.53
N THR A 126 -16.36 -25.53 -8.31
CA THR A 126 -17.00 -26.58 -9.12
C THR A 126 -16.30 -27.93 -9.00
N HIS A 127 -16.18 -28.47 -7.78
CA HIS A 127 -16.00 -29.91 -7.58
C HIS A 127 -16.45 -30.29 -6.17
N ASP A 128 -17.77 -30.36 -5.96
CA ASP A 128 -18.38 -31.26 -4.97
C ASP A 128 -19.92 -31.18 -5.08
N LEU A 129 -20.47 -31.72 -6.18
CA LEU A 129 -21.86 -32.20 -6.24
C LEU A 129 -21.99 -33.21 -7.38
N SER A 130 -21.58 -34.45 -7.14
CA SER A 130 -22.17 -35.68 -7.72
C SER A 130 -21.63 -36.92 -7.04
#